data_AF-A0A1W9TJ53-F1
#
_entry.id   AF-A0A1W9TJ53-F1
#
_cell.length_a   1.000
_cell.length_b   1.000
_cell.length_c   1.000
_cell.angle_alpha   90.00
_cell.angle_beta   90.00
_cell.angle_gamma   90.00
#
_symmetry.space_group_name_H-M   'P 1'
#
loop_
_entity.id
_entity.type
_entity.pdbx_description
1 polymer ?
#
loop_
_entity_poly.entity_id
_entity_poly.type
_entity_poly.pdbx_seq_one_letter_code
_entity_poly.pdbx_strand_id
1 'polypeptide(L)'
;MKKIYLFILLLFSISIIFGEIVDVKPASPVYPHVYKVVDAGIMETDTQGKFNGAISISRYDLAIFGSKFLDYLDVNYKKRINTLDASLTKLETEKLPERVYTLENFIFSLDADYKNTKNTVLELSSRVKNLEDAITIDSTNSNNPIFNAIAQNAYMVAEEKSVEKINELYETTLASIVLFSNRMDDFETAVEEVLDQFAKTKEYMTNTLDEYLQREQNNYKSYIDDLFNKEKEGLKLYITNEISAQMRWKKESEDSTVTQLMNEINNLKNEILSSNEYIDNIIQQKFDLQVKPLIN
;
A
#
# COMPACT_ATOMS: atom_id res chain seq x y z
N MET A 1 -75.44 -17.03 104.04
CA MET A 1 -76.46 -15.99 104.26
C MET A 1 -75.90 -14.65 104.74
N LYS A 2 -74.96 -14.56 105.71
CA LYS A 2 -74.40 -13.27 106.19
C LYS A 2 -73.80 -12.35 105.10
N LYS A 3 -73.20 -12.90 104.04
CA LYS A 3 -72.61 -12.12 102.92
C LYS A 3 -73.66 -11.49 101.99
N ILE A 4 -74.87 -12.06 101.90
CA ILE A 4 -75.97 -11.52 101.07
C ILE A 4 -76.61 -10.31 101.77
N TYR A 5 -76.77 -10.37 103.09
CA TYR A 5 -77.25 -9.21 103.87
C TYR A 5 -76.28 -8.03 103.80
N LEU A 6 -74.95 -8.29 103.78
CA LEU A 6 -73.96 -7.22 103.64
C LEU A 6 -74.00 -6.58 102.24
N PHE A 7 -74.28 -7.36 101.19
CA PHE A 7 -74.40 -6.86 99.82
C PHE A 7 -75.69 -6.06 99.59
N ILE A 8 -76.80 -6.48 100.20
CA ILE A 8 -78.08 -5.73 100.17
C ILE A 8 -77.97 -4.44 100.98
N LEU A 9 -77.27 -4.45 102.12
CA LEU A 9 -76.99 -3.24 102.89
C LEU A 9 -76.10 -2.27 102.12
N LEU A 10 -75.08 -2.77 101.42
CA LEU A 10 -74.20 -1.96 100.55
C LEU A 10 -74.98 -1.35 99.37
N LEU A 11 -75.89 -2.11 98.75
CA LEU A 11 -76.76 -1.63 97.67
C LEU A 11 -77.77 -0.56 98.15
N PHE A 12 -78.35 -0.73 99.34
CA PHE A 12 -79.21 0.32 99.94
C PHE A 12 -78.42 1.57 100.32
N SER A 13 -77.14 1.43 100.70
CA SER A 13 -76.25 2.55 101.01
C SER A 13 -75.92 3.39 99.77
N ILE A 14 -75.88 2.77 98.58
CA ILE A 14 -75.56 3.44 97.32
C ILE A 14 -76.77 4.24 96.79
N SER A 15 -78.00 3.89 97.17
CA SER A 15 -79.22 4.59 96.72
C SER A 15 -79.50 5.92 97.44
N ILE A 16 -78.71 6.32 98.45
CA ILE A 16 -78.96 7.53 99.26
C ILE A 16 -78.12 8.75 98.78
N ILE A 17 -77.35 8.62 97.70
CA ILE A 17 -76.47 9.71 97.19
C ILE A 17 -77.01 10.32 95.88
N PHE A 18 -78.32 10.39 95.71
CA PHE A 18 -78.94 11.28 94.75
C PHE A 18 -79.67 12.37 95.54
N GLY A 19 -78.98 13.49 95.75
CA GLY A 19 -79.58 14.68 96.36
C GLY A 19 -80.60 15.30 95.41
N GLU A 20 -81.87 14.92 95.53
CA GLU A 20 -82.95 15.68 94.92
C GLU A 20 -83.05 17.05 95.59
N ILE A 21 -83.20 18.09 94.78
CA ILE A 21 -83.44 19.45 95.27
C ILE A 21 -84.89 19.53 95.72
N VAL A 22 -85.10 19.71 97.04
CA VAL A 22 -86.37 19.43 97.72
C VAL A 22 -87.56 20.22 97.18
N ASP A 23 -87.33 21.46 96.76
CA ASP A 23 -88.37 22.39 96.29
C ASP A 23 -88.45 22.51 94.76
N VAL A 24 -87.60 21.81 94.00
CA VAL A 24 -87.63 21.81 92.54
C VAL A 24 -87.80 20.37 92.05
N LYS A 25 -89.00 20.03 91.59
CA LYS A 25 -89.28 18.66 91.10
C LYS A 25 -88.57 18.38 89.77
N PRO A 26 -88.10 17.14 89.51
CA PRO A 26 -87.48 16.76 88.24
C PRO A 26 -88.31 17.02 86.98
N ALA A 27 -89.64 16.98 87.09
CA ALA A 27 -90.56 17.29 85.99
C ALA A 27 -90.69 18.81 85.68
N SER A 28 -90.12 19.67 86.52
CA SER A 28 -90.18 21.12 86.34
C SER A 28 -89.27 21.57 85.19
N PRO A 29 -89.72 22.49 84.32
CA PRO A 29 -88.89 23.04 83.24
C PRO A 29 -87.59 23.69 83.74
N VAL A 30 -87.56 24.20 84.97
CA VAL A 30 -86.36 24.86 85.55
C VAL A 30 -85.39 23.88 86.20
N TYR A 31 -85.80 22.64 86.48
CA TYR A 31 -84.99 21.67 87.19
C TYR A 31 -83.63 21.39 86.53
N PRO A 32 -83.52 21.18 85.20
CA PRO A 32 -82.23 20.92 84.58
C PRO A 32 -81.22 22.06 84.76
N HIS A 33 -81.71 23.30 84.83
CA HIS A 33 -80.88 24.49 85.01
C HIS A 33 -80.39 24.61 86.46
N VAL A 34 -81.31 24.42 87.41
CA VAL A 34 -81.02 24.47 88.84
C VAL A 34 -80.07 23.34 89.23
N TYR A 35 -80.36 22.11 88.80
CA TYR A 35 -79.52 20.96 89.06
C TYR A 35 -78.09 21.20 88.53
N LYS A 36 -77.95 21.73 87.32
CA LYS A 36 -76.63 21.99 86.72
C LYS A 36 -75.78 22.98 87.51
N VAL A 37 -76.36 24.07 88.03
CA VAL A 37 -75.60 25.06 88.81
C VAL A 37 -75.28 24.58 90.22
N VAL A 38 -76.13 23.73 90.80
CA VAL A 38 -75.89 23.12 92.10
C VAL A 38 -74.85 22.00 92.01
N ASP A 39 -74.98 21.09 91.03
CA ASP A 39 -74.05 19.99 90.78
C ASP A 39 -72.65 20.50 90.42
N ALA A 40 -72.56 21.60 89.65
CA ALA A 40 -71.30 22.27 89.36
C ALA A 40 -70.71 23.05 90.56
N GLY A 41 -71.39 23.07 91.71
CA GLY A 41 -70.98 23.79 92.92
C GLY A 41 -71.02 25.32 92.80
N ILE A 42 -71.68 25.84 91.75
CA ILE A 42 -71.76 27.27 91.45
C ILE A 42 -72.79 27.96 92.36
N MET A 43 -73.91 27.29 92.62
CA MET A 43 -74.93 27.69 93.60
C MET A 43 -75.11 26.58 94.65
N GLU A 44 -75.61 26.93 95.83
CA GLU A 44 -75.82 25.99 96.93
C GLU A 44 -77.30 25.90 97.28
N THR A 45 -77.74 24.75 97.79
CA THR A 45 -79.03 24.61 98.47
C THR A 45 -78.90 25.04 99.92
N ASP A 46 -80.01 25.43 100.54
CA ASP A 46 -80.03 25.70 101.98
C ASP A 46 -79.77 24.42 102.81
N THR A 47 -79.72 24.58 104.13
CA THR A 47 -79.51 23.48 105.09
C THR A 47 -80.60 22.41 105.06
N GLN A 48 -81.72 22.67 104.37
CA GLN A 48 -82.83 21.72 104.15
C GLN A 48 -82.82 21.12 102.75
N GLY A 49 -81.83 21.43 101.90
CA GLY A 49 -81.75 20.94 100.53
C GLY A 49 -82.70 21.65 99.55
N LYS A 50 -83.21 22.84 99.89
CA LYS A 50 -84.05 23.66 99.00
C LYS A 50 -83.19 24.69 98.26
N PHE A 51 -83.52 24.92 97.00
CA PHE A 51 -82.87 25.93 96.16
C PHE A 51 -83.43 27.34 96.39
N ASN A 52 -84.69 27.45 96.76
CA ASN A 52 -85.37 28.71 97.09
C ASN A 52 -85.37 29.75 95.95
N GLY A 53 -85.74 29.34 94.73
CA GLY A 53 -85.63 30.17 93.51
C GLY A 53 -86.44 31.46 93.47
N ALA A 54 -87.32 31.73 94.45
CA ALA A 54 -88.11 32.96 94.55
C ALA A 54 -87.53 34.00 95.53
N ILE A 55 -86.42 33.68 96.23
CA ILE A 55 -85.81 34.59 97.21
C ILE A 55 -84.94 35.65 96.50
N SER A 56 -84.95 36.87 97.02
CA SER A 56 -84.06 37.95 96.58
C SER A 56 -82.61 37.65 96.96
N ILE A 57 -81.71 37.73 95.99
CA ILE A 57 -80.26 37.48 96.15
C ILE A 57 -79.55 38.79 96.52
N SER A 58 -78.63 38.78 97.48
CA SER A 58 -77.82 39.96 97.82
C SER A 58 -76.69 40.19 96.81
N ARG A 59 -76.09 41.40 96.80
CA ARG A 59 -74.91 41.67 95.96
C ARG A 59 -73.71 40.78 96.34
N TYR A 60 -73.60 40.38 97.61
CA TYR A 60 -72.54 39.48 98.07
C TYR A 60 -72.75 38.07 97.53
N ASP A 61 -73.98 37.56 97.57
CA ASP A 61 -74.32 36.24 97.03
C ASP A 61 -74.09 36.19 95.52
N LEU A 62 -74.42 37.28 94.80
CA LEU A 62 -74.14 37.39 93.37
C LEU A 62 -72.62 37.41 93.09
N ALA A 63 -71.82 38.05 93.94
CA ALA A 63 -70.37 38.06 93.80
C ALA A 63 -69.76 36.66 94.07
N ILE A 64 -70.27 35.94 95.07
CA ILE A 64 -69.86 34.55 95.36
C ILE A 64 -70.20 33.64 94.17
N PHE A 65 -71.44 33.74 93.66
CA PHE A 65 -71.85 33.04 92.44
C PHE A 65 -70.92 33.37 91.27
N GLY A 66 -70.65 34.65 91.03
CA GLY A 66 -69.77 35.10 89.95
C GLY A 66 -68.36 34.54 90.07
N SER A 67 -67.77 34.54 91.28
CA SER A 67 -66.45 33.97 91.53
C SER A 67 -66.43 32.47 91.25
N LYS A 68 -67.36 31.70 91.83
CA LYS A 68 -67.43 30.24 91.62
C LYS A 68 -67.67 29.88 90.16
N PHE A 69 -68.46 30.68 89.45
CA PHE A 69 -68.67 30.51 88.02
C PHE A 69 -67.38 30.74 87.23
N LEU A 70 -66.61 31.80 87.53
CA LEU A 70 -65.33 32.05 86.88
C LEU A 70 -64.30 30.96 87.20
N ASP A 71 -64.25 30.48 88.43
CA ASP A 71 -63.38 29.37 88.84
C ASP A 71 -63.75 28.08 88.11
N TYR A 72 -65.06 27.78 87.99
CA TYR A 72 -65.54 26.66 87.20
C TYR A 72 -65.11 26.76 85.72
N LEU A 73 -65.17 27.97 85.14
CA LEU A 73 -64.71 28.19 83.77
C LEU A 73 -63.20 27.99 83.64
N ASP A 74 -62.41 28.51 84.58
CA ASP A 74 -60.95 28.38 84.57
C ASP A 74 -60.52 26.91 84.68
N VAL A 75 -61.08 26.17 85.63
CA VAL A 75 -60.74 24.75 85.84
C VAL A 75 -61.11 23.89 84.63
N ASN A 76 -62.31 24.09 84.06
CA ASN A 76 -62.82 23.19 83.04
C ASN A 76 -62.41 23.58 81.61
N TYR A 77 -62.17 24.87 81.33
CA TYR A 77 -61.97 25.36 79.96
C TYR A 77 -60.61 25.99 79.70
N LYS A 78 -59.88 26.50 80.71
CA LYS A 78 -58.57 27.17 80.51
C LYS A 78 -57.58 26.30 79.73
N LYS A 79 -57.44 25.03 80.10
CA LYS A 79 -56.52 24.11 79.42
C LYS A 79 -56.88 23.92 77.95
N ARG A 80 -58.18 23.80 77.64
CA ARG A 80 -58.67 23.66 76.26
C ARG A 80 -58.44 24.94 75.46
N ILE A 81 -58.71 26.10 76.06
CA ILE A 81 -58.47 27.41 75.45
C ILE A 81 -56.99 27.61 75.14
N ASN A 82 -56.10 27.34 76.10
CA ASN A 82 -54.65 27.47 75.90
C ASN A 82 -54.13 26.51 74.82
N THR A 83 -54.69 25.29 74.74
CA THR A 83 -54.30 24.32 73.70
C THR A 83 -54.77 24.76 72.31
N LEU A 84 -55.97 25.34 72.23
CA LEU A 84 -56.52 25.89 70.99
C LEU A 84 -55.68 27.08 70.51
N ASP A 85 -55.34 27.99 71.42
CA ASP A 85 -54.51 29.18 71.15
C ASP A 85 -53.11 28.80 70.64
N ALA A 86 -52.45 27.83 71.29
CA ALA A 86 -51.17 27.30 70.82
C ALA A 86 -51.29 26.62 69.44
N SER A 87 -52.38 25.91 69.18
CA SER A 87 -52.62 25.27 67.88
C SER A 87 -52.89 26.29 66.78
N LEU A 88 -53.61 27.36 67.10
CA LEU A 88 -53.89 28.46 66.17
C LEU A 88 -52.60 29.24 65.86
N THR A 89 -51.80 29.56 66.88
CA THR A 89 -50.49 30.21 66.71
C THR A 89 -49.56 29.35 65.85
N LYS A 90 -49.56 28.03 66.04
CA LYS A 90 -48.80 27.11 65.19
C LYS A 90 -49.28 27.15 63.74
N LEU A 91 -50.59 27.20 63.51
CA LEU A 91 -51.16 27.29 62.17
C LEU A 91 -50.85 28.65 61.49
N GLU A 92 -50.87 29.74 62.25
CA GLU A 92 -50.53 31.09 61.77
C GLU A 92 -49.03 31.25 61.45
N THR A 93 -48.17 30.59 62.24
CA THR A 93 -46.71 30.62 62.05
C THR A 93 -46.22 29.60 61.02
N GLU A 94 -46.98 28.52 60.80
CA GLU A 94 -46.78 27.67 59.64
C GLU A 94 -47.07 28.52 58.40
N LYS A 95 -46.01 28.81 57.64
CA LYS A 95 -46.07 29.58 56.40
C LYS A 95 -46.77 28.81 55.27
N LEU A 96 -48.01 28.37 55.51
CA LEU A 96 -48.81 27.56 54.60
C LEU A 96 -48.95 28.22 53.22
N PRO A 97 -49.20 29.53 53.07
CA PRO A 97 -49.23 30.17 51.76
C PRO A 97 -47.90 30.07 51.00
N GLU A 98 -46.76 30.25 51.68
CA GLU A 98 -45.43 30.14 51.06
C GLU A 98 -45.14 28.70 50.61
N ARG A 99 -45.54 27.70 51.42
CA ARG A 99 -45.43 26.28 51.08
C ARG A 99 -46.32 25.91 49.89
N VAL A 100 -47.56 26.40 49.85
CA VAL A 100 -48.49 26.18 48.73
C VAL A 100 -47.92 26.81 47.46
N TYR A 101 -47.47 28.07 47.52
CA TYR A 101 -46.82 28.74 46.39
C TYR A 101 -45.59 27.98 45.87
N THR A 102 -44.76 27.45 46.78
CA THR A 102 -43.59 26.63 46.40
C THR A 102 -44.00 25.35 45.69
N LEU A 103 -45.06 24.68 46.18
CA LEU A 103 -45.59 23.46 45.56
C LEU A 103 -46.19 23.75 44.18
N GLU A 104 -46.93 24.85 44.02
CA GLU A 104 -47.48 25.27 42.73
C GLU A 104 -46.38 25.52 41.70
N ASN A 105 -45.33 26.26 42.09
CA ASN A 105 -44.19 26.49 41.20
C ASN A 105 -43.43 25.22 40.84
N PHE A 106 -43.26 24.31 41.80
CA PHE A 106 -42.66 23.00 41.53
C PHE A 106 -43.50 22.19 40.54
N ILE A 107 -44.83 22.20 40.68
CA ILE A 107 -45.74 21.54 39.75
C ILE A 107 -45.64 22.15 38.35
N PHE A 108 -45.57 23.49 38.23
CA PHE A 108 -45.39 24.14 36.93
C PHE A 108 -44.06 23.80 36.28
N SER A 109 -42.97 23.70 37.05
CA SER A 109 -41.67 23.25 36.56
C SER A 109 -41.74 21.81 36.04
N LEU A 110 -42.37 20.91 36.79
CA LEU A 110 -42.53 19.52 36.39
C LEU A 110 -43.37 19.37 35.10
N ASP A 111 -44.43 20.17 34.92
CA ASP A 111 -45.22 20.17 33.69
C ASP A 111 -44.41 20.65 32.48
N ALA A 112 -43.58 21.68 32.66
CA ALA A 112 -42.67 22.16 31.62
C ALA A 112 -41.63 21.09 31.22
N ASP A 113 -41.00 20.45 32.20
CA ASP A 113 -40.01 19.38 31.96
C ASP A 113 -40.63 18.16 31.28
N TYR A 114 -41.85 17.79 31.68
CA TYR A 114 -42.63 16.73 31.04
C TYR A 114 -42.92 17.05 29.57
N LYS A 115 -43.38 18.27 29.27
CA LYS A 115 -43.65 18.71 27.88
C LYS A 115 -42.38 18.71 27.02
N ASN A 116 -41.26 19.20 27.56
CA ASN A 116 -39.98 19.19 26.86
C ASN A 116 -39.52 17.77 26.56
N THR A 117 -39.56 16.88 27.55
CA THR A 117 -39.16 15.48 27.39
C THR A 117 -40.06 14.76 26.37
N LYS A 118 -41.38 15.00 26.43
CA LYS A 118 -42.33 14.45 25.45
C LYS A 118 -41.98 14.90 24.03
N ASN A 119 -41.63 16.17 23.81
CA ASN A 119 -41.24 16.67 22.50
C ASN A 119 -39.93 16.03 22.01
N THR A 120 -38.92 15.93 22.88
CA THR A 120 -37.65 15.25 22.54
C THR A 120 -37.89 13.80 22.16
N VAL A 121 -38.75 13.08 22.88
CA VAL A 121 -39.11 11.68 22.56
C VAL A 121 -39.82 11.57 21.22
N LEU A 122 -40.76 12.48 20.91
CA LEU A 122 -41.44 12.52 19.61
C LEU A 122 -40.46 12.79 18.46
N GLU A 123 -39.52 13.72 18.65
CA GLU A 123 -38.47 14.01 17.67
C GLU A 123 -37.55 12.80 17.47
N LEU A 124 -37.10 12.16 18.56
CA LEU A 124 -36.28 10.95 18.49
C LEU A 124 -37.02 9.83 17.76
N SER A 125 -38.30 9.61 18.07
CA SER A 125 -39.13 8.61 17.41
C SER A 125 -39.26 8.87 15.91
N SER A 126 -39.46 10.13 15.50
CA SER A 126 -39.47 10.52 14.10
C SER A 126 -38.12 10.27 13.41
N ARG A 127 -37.01 10.61 14.07
CA ARG A 127 -35.66 10.36 13.55
C ARG A 127 -35.36 8.86 13.43
N VAL A 128 -35.74 8.05 14.41
CA VAL A 128 -35.60 6.59 14.37
C VAL A 128 -36.44 6.03 13.22
N LYS A 129 -37.69 6.46 13.07
CA LYS A 129 -38.53 6.03 11.95
C LYS A 129 -37.91 6.40 10.59
N ASN A 130 -37.37 7.61 10.44
CA ASN A 130 -36.70 8.00 9.20
C ASN A 130 -35.44 7.15 8.94
N LEU A 131 -34.71 6.75 9.99
CA LEU A 131 -33.60 5.82 9.87
C LEU A 131 -34.07 4.42 9.51
N GLU A 132 -35.15 3.93 10.13
CA GLU A 132 -35.78 2.66 9.79
C GLU A 132 -36.25 2.68 8.34
N ASP A 133 -36.92 3.73 7.87
CA ASP A 133 -37.35 3.88 6.48
C ASP A 133 -36.14 3.94 5.52
N ALA A 134 -35.02 4.55 5.92
CA ALA A 134 -33.79 4.57 5.13
C ALA A 134 -33.08 3.20 5.07
N ILE A 135 -33.16 2.43 6.16
CA ILE A 135 -32.54 1.10 6.31
C ILE A 135 -33.45 -0.02 5.80
N THR A 136 -34.77 0.20 5.74
CA THR A 136 -35.73 -0.75 5.20
C THR A 136 -35.54 -0.80 3.69
N ILE A 137 -34.69 -1.74 3.29
CA ILE A 137 -34.44 -2.07 1.89
C ILE A 137 -35.70 -2.76 1.38
N ASP A 138 -36.57 -1.99 0.73
CA ASP A 138 -37.43 -2.59 -0.29
C ASP A 138 -36.49 -2.95 -1.44
N SER A 139 -36.24 -4.25 -1.62
CA SER A 139 -35.17 -4.86 -2.44
C SER A 139 -35.10 -4.44 -3.91
N THR A 140 -35.95 -3.51 -4.34
CA THR A 140 -36.09 -3.00 -5.70
C THR A 140 -35.82 -1.51 -5.86
N ASN A 141 -35.63 -0.72 -4.78
CA ASN A 141 -35.41 0.73 -4.90
C ASN A 141 -33.92 1.07 -5.06
N SER A 142 -33.47 1.16 -6.32
CA SER A 142 -32.11 1.57 -6.70
C SER A 142 -31.76 3.01 -6.31
N ASN A 143 -32.73 3.81 -5.84
CA ASN A 143 -32.54 5.19 -5.40
C ASN A 143 -32.34 5.33 -3.88
N ASN A 144 -32.08 4.23 -3.17
CA ASN A 144 -31.77 4.29 -1.74
C ASN A 144 -30.45 5.09 -1.52
N PRO A 145 -30.43 6.09 -0.62
CA PRO A 145 -29.23 6.86 -0.30
C PRO A 145 -28.03 6.00 0.13
N ILE A 146 -28.26 4.88 0.80
CA ILE A 146 -27.21 3.93 1.20
C ILE A 146 -26.65 3.22 -0.03
N PHE A 147 -27.48 2.76 -0.97
CA PHE A 147 -26.98 2.17 -2.22
C PHE A 147 -26.23 3.19 -3.07
N ASN A 148 -26.70 4.44 -3.13
CA ASN A 148 -26.00 5.52 -3.81
C ASN A 148 -24.65 5.84 -3.15
N ALA A 149 -24.59 5.88 -1.81
CA ALA A 149 -23.33 6.09 -1.09
C ALA A 149 -22.35 4.92 -1.27
N ILE A 150 -22.84 3.67 -1.23
CA ILE A 150 -22.03 2.48 -1.50
C ILE A 150 -21.53 2.50 -2.95
N ALA A 151 -22.39 2.82 -3.91
CA ALA A 151 -22.01 2.91 -5.32
C ALA A 151 -20.98 4.03 -5.57
N GLN A 152 -21.15 5.21 -4.96
CA GLN A 152 -20.19 6.30 -5.05
C GLN A 152 -18.84 5.93 -4.42
N ASN A 153 -18.83 5.34 -3.22
CA ASN A 153 -17.59 4.89 -2.59
C ASN A 153 -16.91 3.79 -3.41
N ALA A 154 -17.67 2.84 -3.96
CA ALA A 154 -17.13 1.81 -4.85
C ALA A 154 -16.53 2.43 -6.13
N TYR A 155 -17.18 3.44 -6.70
CA TYR A 155 -16.66 4.21 -7.83
C TYR A 155 -15.36 4.93 -7.48
N MET A 156 -15.30 5.63 -6.34
CA MET A 156 -14.09 6.32 -5.89
C MET A 156 -12.92 5.36 -5.67
N VAL A 157 -13.16 4.22 -5.00
CA VAL A 157 -12.12 3.21 -4.78
C VAL A 157 -11.66 2.59 -6.10
N ALA A 158 -12.58 2.33 -7.03
CA ALA A 158 -12.24 1.82 -8.35
C ALA A 158 -11.43 2.84 -9.18
N GLU A 159 -11.79 4.12 -9.10
CA GLU A 159 -11.06 5.22 -9.74
C GLU A 159 -9.63 5.32 -9.19
N GLU A 160 -9.47 5.38 -7.88
CA GLU A 160 -8.16 5.43 -7.21
C GLU A 160 -7.29 4.23 -7.60
N LYS A 161 -7.84 3.01 -7.56
CA LYS A 161 -7.13 1.78 -7.96
C LYS A 161 -6.79 1.77 -9.46
N SER A 162 -7.64 2.33 -10.30
CA SER A 162 -7.37 2.44 -11.73
C SER A 162 -6.21 3.40 -12.02
N VAL A 163 -6.14 4.54 -11.31
CA VAL A 163 -5.05 5.51 -11.43
C VAL A 163 -3.74 4.91 -10.94
N GLU A 164 -3.76 4.21 -9.80
CA GLU A 164 -2.59 3.49 -9.28
C GLU A 164 -2.07 2.49 -10.31
N LYS A 165 -2.96 1.69 -10.92
CA LYS A 165 -2.56 0.69 -11.92
C LYS A 165 -2.05 1.31 -13.23
N ILE A 166 -2.64 2.43 -13.66
CA ILE A 166 -2.16 3.19 -14.83
C ILE A 166 -0.74 3.72 -14.59
N ASN A 167 -0.47 4.26 -13.40
CA ASN A 167 0.87 4.74 -13.05
C ASN A 167 1.90 3.60 -13.00
N GLU A 168 1.55 2.45 -12.43
CA GLU A 168 2.41 1.25 -12.43
C GLU A 168 2.72 0.77 -13.86
N LEU A 169 1.70 0.74 -14.74
CA LEU A 169 1.86 0.41 -16.16
C LEU A 169 2.75 1.43 -16.88
N TYR A 170 2.59 2.72 -16.58
CA TYR A 170 3.39 3.80 -17.15
C TYR A 170 4.87 3.63 -16.77
N GLU A 171 5.19 3.46 -15.49
CA GLU A 171 6.55 3.23 -15.00
C GLU A 171 7.19 1.97 -15.62
N THR A 172 6.42 0.88 -15.68
CA THR A 172 6.89 -0.38 -16.28
C THR A 172 7.14 -0.23 -17.78
N THR A 173 6.28 0.50 -18.48
CA THR A 173 6.43 0.78 -19.92
C THR A 173 7.63 1.68 -20.17
N LEU A 174 7.83 2.72 -19.36
CA LEU A 174 8.96 3.62 -19.46
C LEU A 174 10.29 2.87 -19.24
N ALA A 175 10.37 2.03 -18.21
CA ALA A 175 11.53 1.19 -17.95
C ALA A 175 11.81 0.22 -19.11
N SER A 176 10.76 -0.36 -19.70
CA SER A 176 10.88 -1.25 -20.87
C SER A 176 11.38 -0.52 -22.12
N ILE A 177 10.91 0.72 -22.35
CA ILE A 177 11.38 1.57 -23.46
C ILE A 177 12.86 1.91 -23.27
N VAL A 178 13.28 2.28 -22.06
CA VAL A 178 14.69 2.57 -21.76
C VAL A 178 15.57 1.34 -22.00
N LEU A 179 15.15 0.17 -21.51
CA LEU A 179 15.85 -1.10 -21.77
C LEU A 179 15.93 -1.42 -23.26
N PHE A 180 14.85 -1.20 -24.01
CA PHE A 180 14.84 -1.41 -25.46
C PHE A 180 15.79 -0.44 -26.18
N SER A 181 15.81 0.84 -25.78
CA SER A 181 16.72 1.85 -26.32
C SER A 181 18.17 1.42 -26.13
N ASN A 182 18.56 1.03 -24.91
CA ASN A 182 19.92 0.57 -24.63
C ASN A 182 20.30 -0.66 -25.48
N ARG A 183 19.36 -1.60 -25.65
CA ARG A 183 19.59 -2.77 -26.52
C ARG A 183 19.71 -2.40 -28.00
N MET A 184 19.07 -1.32 -28.43
CA MET A 184 19.19 -0.82 -29.79
C MET A 184 20.56 -0.18 -30.02
N ASP A 185 21.06 0.57 -29.04
CA ASP A 185 22.42 1.16 -29.06
C ASP A 185 23.49 0.05 -29.08
N ASP A 186 23.32 -1.00 -28.26
CA ASP A 186 24.20 -2.18 -28.29
C ASP A 186 24.16 -2.88 -29.66
N PHE A 187 22.98 -2.98 -30.27
CA PHE A 187 22.81 -3.57 -31.60
C PHE A 187 23.48 -2.73 -32.69
N GLU A 188 23.33 -1.41 -32.65
CA GLU A 188 23.98 -0.48 -33.58
C GLU A 188 25.51 -0.60 -33.49
N THR A 189 26.05 -0.64 -32.26
CA THR A 189 27.48 -0.86 -32.01
C THR A 189 27.96 -2.19 -32.60
N ALA A 190 27.21 -3.28 -32.39
CA ALA A 190 27.55 -4.58 -32.94
C ALA A 190 27.51 -4.60 -34.49
N VAL A 191 26.59 -3.85 -35.11
CA VAL A 191 26.53 -3.71 -36.57
C VAL A 191 27.74 -2.94 -37.10
N GLU A 192 28.15 -1.87 -36.42
CA GLU A 192 29.36 -1.12 -36.78
C GLU A 192 30.62 -1.99 -36.68
N GLU A 193 30.75 -2.79 -35.62
CA GLU A 193 31.85 -3.74 -35.48
C GLU A 193 31.88 -4.78 -36.60
N VAL A 194 30.71 -5.33 -36.98
CA VAL A 194 30.60 -6.27 -38.10
C VAL A 194 31.03 -5.60 -39.41
N LEU A 195 30.63 -4.34 -39.65
CA LEU A 195 31.04 -3.59 -40.83
C LEU A 195 32.56 -3.36 -40.87
N ASP A 196 33.18 -3.01 -39.75
CA ASP A 196 34.63 -2.85 -39.63
C ASP A 196 35.37 -4.18 -39.88
N GLN A 197 34.91 -5.28 -39.29
CA GLN A 197 35.48 -6.61 -39.54
C GLN A 197 35.33 -7.03 -41.00
N PHE A 198 34.21 -6.71 -41.64
CA PHE A 198 34.01 -6.98 -43.06
C PHE A 198 34.96 -6.16 -43.94
N ALA A 199 35.17 -4.88 -43.62
CA ALA A 199 36.14 -4.02 -44.30
C ALA A 199 37.57 -4.56 -44.17
N LYS A 200 37.98 -4.93 -42.96
CA LYS A 200 39.29 -5.56 -42.69
C LYS A 200 39.47 -6.89 -43.43
N THR A 201 38.43 -7.72 -43.45
CA THR A 201 38.45 -9.00 -44.18
C THR A 201 38.59 -8.77 -45.68
N LYS A 202 37.84 -7.81 -46.25
CA LYS A 202 37.95 -7.42 -47.66
C LYS A 202 39.36 -6.92 -47.99
N GLU A 203 39.94 -6.08 -47.13
CA GLU A 203 41.31 -5.58 -47.30
C GLU A 203 42.33 -6.73 -47.26
N TYR A 204 42.24 -7.61 -46.26
CA TYR A 204 43.10 -8.80 -46.15
C TYR A 204 42.98 -9.71 -47.37
N MET A 205 41.76 -10.00 -47.84
CA MET A 205 41.54 -10.80 -49.06
C MET A 205 42.15 -10.13 -50.28
N THR A 206 41.99 -8.81 -50.44
CA THR A 206 42.55 -8.05 -51.57
C THR A 206 44.08 -8.12 -51.55
N ASN A 207 44.71 -7.83 -50.42
CA ASN A 207 46.16 -7.89 -50.28
C ASN A 207 46.70 -9.31 -50.50
N THR A 208 46.05 -10.33 -49.95
CA THR A 208 46.46 -11.74 -50.14
C THR A 208 46.33 -12.16 -51.61
N LEU A 209 45.25 -11.77 -52.28
CA LEU A 209 45.05 -12.09 -53.69
C LEU A 209 46.09 -11.38 -54.56
N ASP A 210 46.37 -10.10 -54.31
CA ASP A 210 47.38 -9.33 -55.02
C ASP A 210 48.79 -9.89 -54.81
N GLU A 211 49.14 -10.24 -53.57
CA GLU A 211 50.42 -10.89 -53.25
C GLU A 211 50.55 -12.25 -53.95
N TYR A 212 49.50 -13.07 -53.96
CA TYR A 212 49.49 -14.35 -54.65
C TYR A 212 49.63 -14.17 -56.15
N LEU A 213 48.89 -13.22 -56.75
CA LEU A 213 48.92 -12.94 -58.18
C LEU A 213 50.31 -12.43 -58.62
N GLN A 214 50.92 -11.53 -57.86
CA GLN A 214 52.29 -11.06 -58.12
C GLN A 214 53.32 -12.19 -57.99
N ARG A 215 53.17 -13.04 -56.96
CA ARG A 215 54.06 -14.20 -56.77
C ARG A 215 53.97 -15.18 -57.93
N GLU A 216 52.76 -15.52 -58.38
CA GLU A 216 52.56 -16.39 -59.53
C GLU A 216 53.10 -15.76 -60.82
N GLN A 217 52.84 -14.46 -61.07
CA GLN A 217 53.43 -13.75 -62.21
C GLN A 217 54.96 -13.81 -62.20
N ASN A 218 55.59 -13.61 -61.04
CA ASN A 218 57.03 -13.70 -60.88
C ASN A 218 57.55 -15.15 -61.07
N ASN A 219 56.83 -16.15 -60.57
CA ASN A 219 57.15 -17.56 -60.76
C ASN A 219 57.09 -17.95 -62.24
N TYR A 220 56.02 -17.58 -62.96
CA TYR A 220 55.89 -17.82 -64.39
C TYR A 220 56.97 -17.11 -65.20
N LYS A 221 57.26 -15.85 -64.87
CA LYS A 221 58.34 -15.10 -65.53
C LYS A 221 59.69 -15.78 -65.32
N SER A 222 60.01 -16.16 -64.09
CA SER A 222 61.24 -16.88 -63.75
C SER A 222 61.35 -18.22 -64.48
N TYR A 223 60.25 -18.98 -64.54
CA TYR A 223 60.18 -20.24 -65.28
C TYR A 223 60.40 -20.04 -66.79
N ILE A 224 59.76 -19.04 -67.39
CA ILE A 224 59.95 -18.69 -68.81
C ILE A 224 61.40 -18.26 -69.06
N ASP A 225 61.97 -17.42 -68.19
CA ASP A 225 63.36 -16.94 -68.31
C ASP A 225 64.37 -18.10 -68.20
N ASP A 226 64.17 -19.04 -67.26
CA ASP A 226 65.00 -20.23 -67.12
C ASP A 226 64.90 -21.15 -68.36
N LEU A 227 63.69 -21.38 -68.85
CA LEU A 227 63.46 -22.22 -70.03
C LEU A 227 64.08 -21.58 -71.29
N PHE A 228 63.90 -20.28 -71.47
CA PHE A 228 64.50 -19.53 -72.58
C PHE A 228 66.04 -19.51 -72.48
N ASN A 229 66.60 -19.35 -71.29
CA ASN A 229 68.05 -19.40 -71.09
C ASN A 229 68.62 -20.81 -71.36
N LYS A 230 67.93 -21.87 -70.94
CA LYS A 230 68.31 -23.26 -71.25
C LYS A 230 68.26 -23.54 -72.74
N GLU A 231 67.21 -23.12 -73.44
CA GLU A 231 67.12 -23.26 -74.90
C GLU A 231 68.21 -22.45 -75.60
N LYS A 232 68.46 -21.21 -75.17
CA LYS A 232 69.52 -20.35 -75.71
C LYS A 232 70.90 -20.98 -75.54
N GLU A 233 71.25 -21.47 -74.35
CA GLU A 233 72.54 -22.14 -74.12
C GLU A 233 72.62 -23.47 -74.87
N GLY A 234 71.52 -24.22 -74.97
CA GLY A 234 71.42 -25.42 -75.80
C GLY A 234 71.67 -25.14 -77.28
N LEU A 235 71.05 -24.10 -77.83
CA LEU A 235 71.26 -23.63 -79.21
C LEU A 235 72.70 -23.17 -79.42
N LYS A 236 73.26 -22.41 -78.47
CA LYS A 236 74.66 -21.95 -78.52
C LYS A 236 75.63 -23.13 -78.52
N LEU A 237 75.40 -24.15 -77.67
CA LEU A 237 76.19 -25.37 -77.64
C LEU A 237 76.08 -26.14 -78.96
N TYR A 238 74.86 -26.31 -79.47
CA TYR A 238 74.61 -26.96 -80.76
C TYR A 238 75.34 -26.25 -81.90
N ILE A 239 75.18 -24.92 -82.04
CA ILE A 239 75.87 -24.10 -83.04
C ILE A 239 77.39 -24.21 -82.88
N THR A 240 77.91 -24.15 -81.65
CA THR A 240 79.35 -24.25 -81.39
C THR A 240 79.90 -25.61 -81.81
N ASN A 241 79.18 -26.68 -81.50
CA ASN A 241 79.55 -28.04 -81.88
C ASN A 241 79.50 -28.22 -83.40
N GLU A 242 78.46 -27.71 -84.06
CA GLU A 242 78.32 -27.78 -85.52
C GLU A 242 79.43 -26.99 -86.22
N ILE A 243 79.71 -25.75 -85.81
CA ILE A 243 80.83 -24.95 -86.33
C ILE A 243 82.16 -25.69 -86.10
N SER A 244 82.36 -26.27 -84.91
CA SER A 244 83.59 -27.01 -84.60
C SER A 244 83.72 -28.29 -85.42
N ALA A 245 82.62 -28.96 -85.75
CA ALA A 245 82.60 -30.12 -86.64
C ALA A 245 82.94 -29.69 -88.07
N GLN A 246 82.29 -28.65 -88.60
CA GLN A 246 82.59 -28.11 -89.93
C GLN A 246 84.05 -27.64 -90.06
N MET A 247 84.61 -26.99 -89.03
CA MET A 247 86.03 -26.62 -89.02
C MET A 247 86.97 -27.84 -89.00
N ARG A 248 86.62 -28.90 -88.25
CA ARG A 248 87.39 -30.16 -88.25
C ARG A 248 87.37 -30.83 -89.62
N TRP A 249 86.18 -30.93 -90.23
CA TRP A 249 86.02 -31.50 -91.56
C TRP A 249 86.84 -30.72 -92.61
N LYS A 250 86.83 -29.39 -92.55
CA LYS A 250 87.64 -28.55 -93.42
C LYS A 250 89.14 -28.80 -93.21
N LYS A 251 89.60 -28.86 -91.96
CA LYS A 251 91.01 -29.13 -91.64
C LYS A 251 91.45 -30.52 -92.11
N GLU A 252 90.66 -31.55 -91.87
CA GLU A 252 90.95 -32.91 -92.34
C GLU A 252 91.01 -32.97 -93.88
N SER A 253 90.15 -32.23 -94.58
CA SER A 253 90.22 -32.09 -96.03
C SER A 253 91.49 -31.37 -96.49
N GLU A 254 91.92 -30.31 -95.80
CA GLU A 254 93.17 -29.60 -96.10
C GLU A 254 94.39 -30.50 -95.84
N ASP A 255 94.44 -31.20 -94.70
CA ASP A 255 95.52 -32.15 -94.35
C ASP A 255 95.59 -33.33 -95.35
N SER A 256 94.44 -33.84 -95.80
CA SER A 256 94.34 -34.82 -96.89
C SER A 256 94.97 -34.30 -98.18
N THR A 257 94.66 -33.05 -98.55
CA THR A 257 95.19 -32.41 -99.76
C THR A 257 96.71 -32.21 -99.66
N VAL A 258 97.21 -31.78 -98.49
CA VAL A 258 98.65 -31.66 -98.21
C VAL A 258 99.34 -33.01 -98.29
N THR A 259 98.73 -34.06 -97.76
CA THR A 259 99.27 -35.42 -97.81
C THR A 259 99.36 -35.94 -99.25
N GLN A 260 98.34 -35.68 -100.07
CA GLN A 260 98.38 -35.97 -101.51
C GLN A 260 99.51 -35.23 -102.22
N LEU A 261 99.66 -33.92 -101.99
CA LEU A 261 100.74 -33.12 -102.56
C LEU A 261 102.13 -33.61 -102.11
N MET A 262 102.29 -34.01 -100.83
CA MET A 262 103.55 -34.60 -100.35
C MET A 262 103.88 -35.91 -101.05
N ASN A 263 102.87 -36.76 -101.30
CA ASN A 263 103.06 -38.01 -102.03
C ASN A 263 103.42 -37.74 -103.51
N GLU A 264 102.79 -36.77 -104.15
CA GLU A 264 103.15 -36.35 -105.51
C GLU A 264 104.59 -35.79 -105.58
N ILE A 265 104.98 -34.95 -104.62
CA ILE A 265 106.37 -34.44 -104.50
C ILE A 265 107.36 -35.61 -104.32
N ASN A 266 107.05 -36.58 -103.48
CA ASN A 266 107.91 -37.75 -103.26
C ASN A 266 108.03 -38.62 -104.51
N ASN A 267 106.94 -38.80 -105.27
CA ASN A 267 106.97 -39.52 -106.54
C ASN A 267 107.82 -38.78 -107.58
N LEU A 268 107.64 -37.46 -107.74
CA LEU A 268 108.48 -36.63 -108.61
C LEU A 268 109.96 -36.68 -108.21
N LYS A 269 110.25 -36.68 -106.91
CA LYS A 269 111.63 -36.80 -106.40
C LYS A 269 112.25 -38.16 -106.76
N ASN A 270 111.49 -39.24 -106.67
CA ASN A 270 111.93 -40.57 -107.07
C ASN A 270 112.14 -40.67 -108.59
N GLU A 271 111.26 -40.06 -109.39
CA GLU A 271 111.43 -39.98 -110.84
C GLU A 271 112.71 -39.21 -111.22
N ILE A 272 113.00 -38.08 -110.58
CA ILE A 272 114.25 -37.32 -110.80
C ILE A 272 115.48 -38.16 -110.43
N LEU A 273 115.46 -38.89 -109.31
CA LEU A 273 116.56 -39.78 -108.92
C LEU A 273 116.82 -40.87 -109.96
N SER A 274 115.75 -41.50 -110.47
CA SER A 274 115.87 -42.51 -111.52
C SER A 274 116.37 -41.94 -112.86
N SER A 275 116.00 -40.70 -113.18
CA SER A 275 116.51 -39.99 -114.36
C SER A 275 117.99 -39.63 -114.21
N ASN A 276 118.44 -39.28 -113.00
CA ASN A 276 119.86 -39.01 -112.75
C ASN A 276 120.71 -40.28 -112.85
N GLU A 277 120.25 -41.42 -112.33
CA GLU A 277 120.94 -42.71 -112.53
C GLU A 277 121.03 -43.10 -114.01
N TYR A 278 120.00 -42.78 -114.79
CA TYR A 278 120.02 -42.99 -116.24
C TYR A 278 121.05 -42.08 -116.94
N ILE A 279 121.10 -40.80 -116.56
CA ILE A 279 122.09 -39.85 -117.10
C ILE A 279 123.52 -40.27 -116.72
N ASP A 280 123.75 -40.66 -115.47
CA ASP A 280 125.06 -41.11 -115.00
C ASP A 280 125.51 -42.38 -115.74
N ASN A 281 124.59 -43.32 -116.00
CA ASN A 281 124.89 -44.50 -116.84
C ASN A 281 125.26 -44.14 -118.28
N ILE A 282 124.58 -43.16 -118.90
CA ILE A 282 124.94 -42.69 -120.25
C ILE A 282 126.32 -42.02 -120.26
N ILE A 283 126.61 -41.20 -119.25
CA ILE A 283 127.91 -40.54 -119.11
C ILE A 283 129.01 -41.60 -118.97
N GLN A 284 128.79 -42.62 -118.15
CA GLN A 284 129.76 -43.70 -117.93
C GLN A 284 129.98 -44.55 -119.19
N GLN A 285 128.92 -44.91 -119.91
CA GLN A 285 129.03 -45.63 -121.18
C GLN A 285 129.81 -44.83 -122.24
N LYS A 286 129.54 -43.52 -122.36
CA LYS A 286 130.30 -42.67 -123.30
C LYS A 286 131.77 -42.57 -122.92
N PHE A 287 132.08 -42.46 -121.64
CA PHE A 287 133.46 -42.40 -121.15
C PHE A 287 134.23 -43.69 -121.47
N ASP A 288 133.63 -44.86 -121.20
CA ASP A 288 134.27 -46.15 -121.45
C ASP A 288 134.47 -46.47 -122.94
N LEU A 289 133.54 -46.06 -123.82
CA LEU A 289 133.61 -46.37 -125.25
C LEU A 289 134.50 -45.41 -126.06
N GLN A 290 134.56 -44.13 -125.68
CA GLN A 290 135.18 -43.11 -126.54
C GLN A 290 136.51 -42.57 -126.02
N VAL A 291 136.74 -42.61 -124.70
CA VAL A 291 137.92 -41.95 -124.09
C VAL A 291 138.98 -42.98 -123.69
N LYS A 292 138.55 -44.10 -123.10
CA LYS A 292 139.44 -45.13 -122.55
C LYS A 292 140.40 -45.78 -123.57
N PRO A 293 140.02 -46.05 -124.84
CA PRO A 293 140.91 -46.71 -125.80
C PRO A 293 142.04 -45.82 -126.35
N LEU A 294 142.02 -44.51 -126.08
CA LEU A 294 143.01 -43.54 -126.58
C LEU A 294 144.17 -43.28 -125.62
N ILE A 295 144.21 -43.97 -124.46
CA ILE A 295 145.16 -43.72 -123.36
C ILE A 295 146.19 -44.87 -123.19
N ASN A 296 146.34 -45.78 -124.17
CA ASN A 296 147.45 -46.76 -124.22
C ASN A 296 148.02 -46.92 -125.64
#